data_AF-A0A2V7NY62-F1
#
_entry.id   AF-A0A2V7NY62-F1
#
_cell.length_a   1.000
_cell.length_b   1.000
_cell.length_c   1.000
_cell.angle_alpha   90.00
_cell.angle_beta   90.00
_cell.angle_gamma   90.00
#
_symmetry.space_group_name_H-M   'P 1'
#
loop_
_entity.id
_entity.type
_entity.pdbx_description
1 polymer ?
#
loop_
_entity_poly.entity_id
_entity_poly.type
_entity_poly.pdbx_seq_one_letter_code
_entity_poly.pdbx_strand_id
1 'polypeptide(L)'
;GAIASGAIGDGGRGTGDGFYSIYVAPWLTPFALSVGVFALVAFAFLAAVYLTLETEDQPLREDFRRRALGAGVALFFAAVAVLLLARGGAPSLLDDLVFAPWALPLHLLTGVAAVTALGALSRRHYRIARIAAAGQVTLIFWGWPLSQYPNILPPDLAIADVAAPDATLRLALGALVLGAIVLFPSLYLLFRVFKRTSDVRHQTSDISRPASDV
;
A
#
# COMPACT_ATOMS: atom_id res chain seq x y z
N GLY A 1 5.11 -5.56 10.40
CA GLY A 1 6.41 -5.87 11.02
C GLY A 1 6.18 -6.69 12.26
N ALA A 2 6.19 -6.06 13.44
CA ALA A 2 6.09 -6.73 14.74
C ALA A 2 4.87 -7.65 14.93
N ILE A 3 3.69 -7.27 14.41
CA ILE A 3 2.49 -8.11 14.42
C ILE A 3 2.69 -9.36 13.53
N ALA A 4 3.14 -9.15 12.30
CA ALA A 4 3.31 -10.22 11.32
C ALA A 4 4.40 -11.23 11.71
N SER A 5 5.38 -10.82 12.52
CA SER A 5 6.39 -11.71 13.10
C SER A 5 5.93 -12.45 14.36
N GLY A 6 4.75 -12.16 14.91
CA GLY A 6 4.29 -12.71 16.19
C GLY A 6 5.06 -12.17 17.41
N ALA A 7 6.00 -11.24 17.22
CA ALA A 7 6.93 -10.77 18.26
C ALA A 7 6.25 -10.02 19.42
N ILE A 8 4.97 -9.65 19.27
CA ILE A 8 4.16 -9.00 20.31
C ILE A 8 3.46 -10.05 21.20
N GLY A 9 3.26 -11.29 20.72
CA GLY A 9 2.54 -12.35 21.42
C GLY A 9 3.23 -12.85 22.69
N ASP A 10 4.57 -12.75 22.76
CA ASP A 10 5.34 -13.18 23.92
C ASP A 10 5.31 -12.17 25.08
N GLY A 11 4.89 -10.93 24.81
CA GLY A 11 4.97 -9.81 25.74
C GLY A 11 4.08 -9.88 26.99
N GLY A 12 3.13 -10.81 27.05
CA GLY A 12 2.18 -10.92 28.15
C GLY A 12 2.46 -12.06 29.14
N ARG A 13 3.46 -12.91 28.88
CA ARG A 13 3.61 -14.21 29.57
C ARG A 13 4.30 -14.16 30.93
N GLY A 14 4.61 -12.97 31.46
CA GLY A 14 5.20 -12.84 32.80
C GLY A 14 6.61 -13.43 32.91
N THR A 15 7.43 -13.32 31.86
CA THR A 15 8.81 -13.84 31.79
C THR A 15 9.80 -13.13 32.72
N GLY A 16 9.37 -12.10 33.47
CA GLY A 16 10.25 -11.26 34.30
C GLY A 16 11.02 -10.20 33.50
N ASP A 17 10.72 -10.08 32.21
CA ASP A 17 11.32 -9.11 31.30
C ASP A 17 10.79 -7.68 31.54
N GLY A 18 11.65 -6.68 31.36
CA GLY A 18 11.30 -5.28 31.56
C GLY A 18 10.32 -4.73 30.50
N PHE A 19 9.70 -3.58 30.78
CA PHE A 19 8.76 -2.90 29.87
C PHE A 19 9.32 -2.74 28.44
N TYR A 20 10.60 -2.41 28.31
CA TYR A 20 11.23 -2.16 27.01
C TYR A 20 11.24 -3.41 26.12
N SER A 21 11.64 -4.57 26.63
CA SER A 21 11.74 -5.80 25.84
C SER A 21 10.38 -6.31 25.41
N ILE A 22 9.34 -6.07 26.20
CA ILE A 22 7.97 -6.48 25.93
C ILE A 22 7.28 -5.53 24.93
N TYR A 23 7.33 -4.22 25.17
CA TYR A 23 6.47 -3.26 24.46
C TYR A 23 7.18 -2.46 23.36
N VAL A 24 8.52 -2.34 23.41
CA VAL A 24 9.28 -1.45 22.52
C VAL A 24 10.18 -2.24 21.56
N ALA A 25 10.99 -3.16 22.09
CA ALA A 25 11.95 -3.93 21.29
C ALA A 25 11.34 -4.69 20.09
N PRO A 26 10.14 -5.30 20.18
CA PRO A 26 9.54 -6.02 19.04
C PRO A 26 9.32 -5.14 17.80
N TRP A 27 9.10 -3.84 18.00
CA TRP A 27 8.87 -2.86 16.93
C TRP A 27 10.17 -2.40 16.25
N LEU A 28 11.31 -2.59 16.90
CA LEU A 28 12.63 -2.17 16.42
C LEU A 28 13.45 -3.32 15.83
N THR A 29 12.83 -4.47 15.60
CA THR A 29 13.50 -5.59 14.93
C THR A 29 13.85 -5.25 13.48
N PRO A 30 14.94 -5.80 12.92
CA PRO A 30 15.33 -5.56 11.52
C PRO A 30 14.20 -5.85 10.52
N PHE A 31 13.42 -6.91 10.76
CA PHE A 31 12.25 -7.24 9.95
C PHE A 31 11.11 -6.21 10.10
N ALA A 32 10.82 -5.74 11.32
CA ALA A 32 9.78 -4.72 11.50
C ALA A 32 10.15 -3.40 10.83
N LEU A 33 11.42 -2.98 10.95
CA LEU A 33 11.95 -1.78 10.30
C LEU A 33 11.94 -1.91 8.77
N SER A 34 12.33 -3.06 8.22
CA SER A 34 12.32 -3.26 6.77
C SER A 34 10.91 -3.21 6.18
N VAL A 35 9.91 -3.76 6.88
CA VAL A 35 8.50 -3.63 6.51
C VAL A 35 8.04 -2.17 6.54
N GLY A 36 8.48 -1.38 7.54
CA GLY A 36 8.21 0.06 7.61
C GLY A 36 8.84 0.85 6.46
N VAL A 37 10.11 0.58 6.13
CA VAL A 37 10.80 1.19 4.99
C VAL A 37 10.11 0.80 3.67
N PHE A 38 9.73 -0.46 3.51
CA PHE A 38 8.99 -0.94 2.35
C PHE A 38 7.66 -0.19 2.17
N ALA A 39 6.89 -0.01 3.24
CA ALA A 39 5.66 0.77 3.21
C ALA A 39 5.92 2.24 2.81
N LEU A 40 6.93 2.88 3.40
CA LEU A 40 7.31 4.25 3.06
C LEU A 40 7.65 4.38 1.57
N VAL A 41 8.44 3.46 1.03
CA VAL A 41 8.82 3.47 -0.40
C VAL A 41 7.60 3.22 -1.29
N ALA A 42 6.67 2.35 -0.89
CA ALA A 42 5.42 2.12 -1.61
C ALA A 42 4.56 3.39 -1.69
N PHE A 43 4.44 4.12 -0.58
CA PHE A 43 3.72 5.41 -0.55
C PHE A 43 4.44 6.47 -1.38
N ALA A 44 5.77 6.55 -1.32
CA ALA A 44 6.55 7.47 -2.14
C ALA A 44 6.38 7.17 -3.65
N PHE A 45 6.38 5.90 -4.03
CA PHE A 45 6.09 5.46 -5.40
C PHE A 45 4.69 5.89 -5.82
N LEU A 46 3.66 5.59 -5.02
CA LEU A 46 2.29 5.93 -5.34
C LEU A 46 2.09 7.45 -5.45
N ALA A 47 2.64 8.22 -4.51
CA ALA A 47 2.60 9.68 -4.53
C ALA A 47 3.25 10.24 -5.80
N ALA A 48 4.45 9.77 -6.16
CA ALA A 48 5.15 10.22 -7.36
C ALA A 48 4.38 9.88 -8.65
N VAL A 49 3.77 8.70 -8.74
CA VAL A 49 2.92 8.32 -9.89
C VAL A 49 1.70 9.22 -10.00
N TYR A 50 1.02 9.50 -8.89
CA TYR A 50 -0.15 10.37 -8.88
C TYR A 50 0.21 11.81 -9.24
N LEU A 51 1.30 12.35 -8.67
CA LEU A 51 1.80 13.69 -8.98
C LEU A 51 2.25 13.83 -10.43
N THR A 52 2.81 12.78 -11.04
CA THR A 52 3.17 12.77 -12.45
C THR A 52 1.94 12.98 -13.35
N LEU A 53 0.79 12.39 -12.99
CA LEU A 53 -0.44 12.53 -13.78
C LEU A 53 -1.10 13.89 -13.56
N GLU A 54 -1.01 14.45 -12.36
CA GLU A 54 -1.70 15.70 -11.98
C GLU A 54 -0.90 16.96 -12.36
N THR A 55 0.42 16.84 -12.53
CA THR A 55 1.27 17.98 -12.88
C THR A 55 1.10 18.36 -14.35
N GLU A 56 0.81 19.63 -14.63
CA GLU A 56 0.68 20.15 -16.00
C GLU A 56 2.01 20.61 -16.62
N ASP A 57 2.87 21.22 -15.80
CA ASP A 57 4.18 21.72 -16.19
C ASP A 57 5.12 20.58 -16.60
N GLN A 58 5.62 20.62 -17.84
CA GLN A 58 6.38 19.51 -18.44
C GLN A 58 7.71 19.20 -17.72
N PRO A 59 8.55 20.19 -17.36
CA PRO A 59 9.78 19.95 -16.59
C PRO A 59 9.49 19.32 -15.23
N LEU A 60 8.51 19.84 -14.48
CA LEU A 60 8.14 19.30 -13.17
C LEU A 60 7.53 17.89 -13.27
N ARG A 61 6.70 17.64 -14.29
CA ARG A 61 6.16 16.30 -14.56
C ARG A 61 7.27 15.28 -14.82
N GLU A 62 8.30 15.67 -15.56
CA GLU A 62 9.43 14.80 -15.86
C GLU A 62 10.26 14.48 -14.61
N ASP A 63 10.39 15.42 -13.67
CA ASP A 63 11.00 15.17 -12.35
C ASP A 63 10.20 14.12 -11.56
N PHE A 64 8.88 14.30 -11.44
CA PHE A 64 8.02 13.31 -10.77
C PHE A 64 8.06 11.94 -11.46
N ARG A 65 8.14 11.89 -12.79
CA ARG A 65 8.28 10.64 -13.54
C ARG A 65 9.58 9.91 -13.19
N ARG A 66 10.70 10.62 -13.10
CA ARG A 66 12.00 10.06 -12.70
C ARG A 66 11.97 9.56 -11.26
N ARG A 67 11.37 10.33 -10.35
CA ARG A 67 11.17 9.93 -8.95
C ARG A 67 10.27 8.70 -8.84
N ALA A 68 9.21 8.61 -9.64
CA ALA A 68 8.33 7.44 -9.69
C ALA A 68 9.08 6.18 -10.16
N LEU A 69 9.90 6.29 -11.21
CA LEU A 69 10.73 5.17 -11.66
C LEU A 69 11.77 4.76 -10.59
N GLY A 70 12.46 5.72 -9.99
CA GLY A 70 13.42 5.47 -8.92
C GLY A 70 12.77 4.83 -7.69
N ALA A 71 11.62 5.33 -7.26
CA ALA A 71 10.85 4.78 -6.15
C ALA A 71 10.31 3.37 -6.46
N GLY A 72 9.93 3.09 -7.71
CA GLY A 72 9.50 1.74 -8.12
C GLY A 72 10.65 0.73 -8.09
N VAL A 73 11.86 1.13 -8.51
CA VAL A 73 13.07 0.31 -8.36
C VAL A 73 13.43 0.12 -6.90
N ALA A 74 13.40 1.19 -6.09
CA ALA A 74 13.62 1.11 -4.65
C ALA A 74 12.59 0.18 -3.97
N LEU A 75 11.34 0.18 -4.43
CA LEU A 75 10.27 -0.67 -3.91
C LEU A 75 10.57 -2.15 -4.16
N PHE A 76 11.10 -2.49 -5.34
CA PHE A 76 11.56 -3.85 -5.63
C PHE A 76 12.66 -4.29 -4.65
N PHE A 77 13.70 -3.48 -4.46
CA PHE A 77 14.78 -3.81 -3.52
C PHE A 77 14.29 -3.88 -2.07
N ALA A 78 13.37 -3.00 -1.66
CA ALA A 78 12.76 -3.05 -0.35
C ALA A 78 11.94 -4.35 -0.16
N ALA A 79 11.20 -4.81 -1.18
CA ALA A 79 10.51 -6.09 -1.15
C ALA A 79 11.48 -7.26 -0.98
N VAL A 80 12.59 -7.28 -1.72
CA VAL A 80 13.63 -8.31 -1.57
C VAL A 80 14.22 -8.28 -0.16
N ALA A 81 14.53 -7.10 0.38
CA ALA A 81 15.04 -6.96 1.74
C ALA A 81 14.05 -7.48 2.80
N VAL A 82 12.76 -7.20 2.64
CA VAL A 82 11.70 -7.76 3.51
C VAL A 82 11.69 -9.28 3.43
N LEU A 83 11.72 -9.88 2.24
CA LEU A 83 11.72 -11.34 2.07
C LEU A 83 12.97 -12.01 2.68
N LEU A 84 14.14 -11.39 2.53
CA LEU A 84 15.39 -11.90 3.13
C LEU A 84 15.34 -11.84 4.66
N LEU A 85 14.86 -10.74 5.22
CA LEU A 85 14.74 -10.56 6.67
C LEU A 85 13.60 -11.38 7.27
N ALA A 86 12.57 -11.71 6.49
CA ALA A 86 11.48 -12.58 6.91
C ALA A 86 11.96 -13.99 7.27
N ARG A 87 13.05 -14.49 6.64
CA ARG A 87 13.63 -15.81 6.97
C ARG A 87 14.00 -15.95 8.45
N GLY A 88 14.50 -14.88 9.06
CA GLY A 88 14.85 -14.85 10.48
C GLY A 88 13.80 -14.20 11.37
N GLY A 89 13.00 -13.28 10.84
CA GLY A 89 12.04 -12.51 11.62
C GLY A 89 10.61 -13.03 11.61
N ALA A 90 10.19 -13.77 10.58
CA ALA A 90 8.82 -14.26 10.41
C ALA A 90 8.78 -15.48 9.45
N PRO A 91 9.40 -16.62 9.81
CA PRO A 91 9.55 -17.76 8.91
C PRO A 91 8.20 -18.34 8.46
N SER A 92 7.22 -18.47 9.36
CA SER A 92 5.88 -18.99 9.02
C SER A 92 5.17 -18.10 7.99
N LEU A 93 5.25 -16.77 8.15
CA LEU A 93 4.71 -15.82 7.19
C LEU A 93 5.37 -15.97 5.82
N LEU A 94 6.70 -16.15 5.80
CA LEU A 94 7.45 -16.34 4.56
C LEU A 94 7.00 -17.61 3.83
N ASP A 95 6.82 -18.71 4.57
CA ASP A 95 6.44 -19.99 3.99
C ASP A 95 5.06 -19.90 3.33
N ASP A 96 4.09 -19.29 4.00
CA ASP A 96 2.75 -19.07 3.44
C ASP A 96 2.77 -18.07 2.27
N LEU A 97 3.62 -17.04 2.34
CA LEU A 97 3.74 -16.07 1.26
C LEU A 97 4.40 -16.65 0.00
N VAL A 98 5.28 -17.65 0.12
CA VAL A 98 6.05 -18.20 -1.01
C VAL A 98 5.50 -19.51 -1.54
N PHE A 99 5.06 -20.41 -0.66
CA PHE A 99 4.75 -21.80 -1.02
C PHE A 99 3.25 -22.11 -1.06
N ALA A 100 2.39 -21.18 -0.63
CA ALA A 100 0.95 -21.38 -0.74
C ALA A 100 0.48 -21.47 -2.21
N PRO A 101 -0.59 -22.22 -2.52
CA PRO A 101 -1.10 -22.36 -3.89
C PRO A 101 -1.55 -21.02 -4.51
N TRP A 102 -1.96 -20.06 -3.68
CA TRP A 102 -2.33 -18.71 -4.10
C TRP A 102 -1.13 -17.75 -4.22
N ALA A 103 0.05 -18.13 -3.69
CA ALA A 103 1.24 -17.28 -3.71
C ALA A 103 1.68 -16.99 -5.14
N LEU A 104 1.81 -18.03 -5.98
CA LEU A 104 2.27 -17.90 -7.35
C LEU A 104 1.40 -16.94 -8.19
N PRO A 105 0.05 -17.08 -8.27
CA PRO A 105 -0.77 -16.13 -9.02
C PRO A 105 -0.72 -14.71 -8.43
N LEU A 106 -0.65 -14.56 -7.11
CA LEU A 106 -0.54 -13.24 -6.48
C LEU A 106 0.77 -12.53 -6.85
N HIS A 107 1.91 -13.23 -6.78
CA HIS A 107 3.23 -12.69 -7.14
C HIS A 107 3.30 -12.37 -8.62
N LEU A 108 2.73 -13.23 -9.48
CA LEU A 108 2.66 -12.99 -10.91
C LEU A 108 1.84 -11.74 -11.23
N LEU A 109 0.64 -11.61 -10.66
CA LEU A 109 -0.21 -10.43 -10.84
C LEU A 109 0.48 -9.15 -10.33
N THR A 110 1.14 -9.24 -9.18
CA THR A 110 1.91 -8.12 -8.61
C THR A 110 3.06 -7.71 -9.53
N GLY A 111 3.81 -8.68 -10.05
CA GLY A 111 4.90 -8.46 -11.00
C GLY A 111 4.42 -7.86 -12.32
N VAL A 112 3.31 -8.38 -12.88
CA VAL A 112 2.67 -7.83 -14.08
C VAL A 112 2.22 -6.39 -13.84
N ALA A 113 1.59 -6.10 -12.71
CA ALA A 113 1.18 -4.75 -12.34
C ALA A 113 2.40 -3.80 -12.21
N ALA A 114 3.49 -4.26 -11.59
CA ALA A 114 4.72 -3.50 -11.47
C ALA A 114 5.37 -3.18 -12.83
N VAL A 115 5.55 -4.20 -13.68
CA VAL A 115 6.10 -4.04 -15.03
C VAL A 115 5.20 -3.12 -15.88
N THR A 116 3.88 -3.27 -15.75
CA THR A 116 2.92 -2.40 -16.44
C THR A 116 3.04 -0.96 -15.94
N ALA A 117 3.16 -0.73 -14.64
CA ALA A 117 3.31 0.60 -14.08
C ALA A 117 4.60 1.29 -14.55
N LEU A 118 5.75 0.60 -14.45
CA LEU A 118 7.05 1.13 -14.86
C LEU A 118 7.15 1.30 -16.38
N GLY A 119 6.62 0.35 -17.15
CA GLY A 119 6.56 0.42 -18.61
C GLY A 119 5.66 1.56 -19.09
N ALA A 120 4.50 1.75 -18.45
CA ALA A 120 3.61 2.86 -18.75
C ALA A 120 4.22 4.21 -18.37
N LEU A 121 4.92 4.32 -17.22
CA LEU A 121 5.68 5.52 -16.86
C LEU A 121 6.76 5.85 -17.89
N SER A 122 7.48 4.83 -18.37
CA SER A 122 8.54 4.99 -19.36
C SER A 122 8.00 5.44 -20.72
N ARG A 123 6.84 4.91 -21.11
CA ARG A 123 6.11 5.30 -22.34
C ARG A 123 5.21 6.52 -22.19
N ARG A 124 5.25 7.20 -21.04
CA ARG A 124 4.42 8.40 -20.73
C ARG A 124 2.89 8.15 -20.74
N HIS A 125 2.46 6.91 -20.55
CA HIS A 125 1.04 6.53 -20.43
C HIS A 125 0.56 6.64 -18.97
N TYR A 126 0.52 7.85 -18.43
CA TYR A 126 0.38 8.12 -16.99
C TYR A 126 -0.92 7.59 -16.34
N ARG A 127 -2.03 7.53 -17.08
CA ARG A 127 -3.30 6.97 -16.56
C ARG A 127 -3.19 5.47 -16.30
N ILE A 128 -2.57 4.74 -17.22
CA ILE A 128 -2.33 3.29 -17.08
C ILE A 128 -1.34 3.06 -15.94
N ALA A 129 -0.27 3.86 -15.85
CA ALA A 129 0.69 3.79 -14.76
C ALA A 129 0.02 3.94 -13.39
N ARG A 130 -0.90 4.90 -13.23
CA ARG A 130 -1.64 5.12 -11.98
C ARG A 130 -2.48 3.91 -11.58
N ILE A 131 -3.25 3.34 -12.51
CA ILE A 131 -4.11 2.19 -12.23
C ILE A 131 -3.25 0.95 -11.89
N ALA A 132 -2.19 0.71 -12.66
CA ALA A 132 -1.28 -0.40 -12.43
C ALA A 132 -0.53 -0.27 -11.11
N ALA A 133 -0.04 0.94 -10.75
CA ALA A 133 0.62 1.18 -9.46
C ALA A 133 -0.33 0.98 -8.27
N ALA A 134 -1.57 1.49 -8.37
CA ALA A 134 -2.58 1.26 -7.34
C ALA A 134 -2.91 -0.24 -7.19
N GLY A 135 -3.08 -0.94 -8.31
CA GLY A 135 -3.28 -2.39 -8.34
C GLY A 135 -2.12 -3.16 -7.71
N GLN A 136 -0.88 -2.82 -8.06
CA GLN A 136 0.33 -3.42 -7.50
C GLN A 136 0.37 -3.28 -5.97
N VAL A 137 0.21 -2.05 -5.44
CA VAL A 137 0.25 -1.80 -3.99
C VAL A 137 -0.91 -2.51 -3.28
N THR A 138 -2.09 -2.57 -3.91
CA THR A 138 -3.24 -3.31 -3.38
C THR A 138 -2.96 -4.81 -3.30
N LEU A 139 -2.38 -5.41 -4.35
CA LEU A 139 -2.01 -6.84 -4.37
C LEU A 139 -0.97 -7.17 -3.31
N ILE A 140 0.05 -6.32 -3.15
CA ILE A 140 1.04 -6.42 -2.08
C ILE A 140 0.35 -6.42 -0.71
N PHE A 141 -0.57 -5.47 -0.50
CA PHE A 141 -1.30 -5.36 0.77
C PHE A 141 -2.17 -6.59 1.05
N TRP A 142 -2.76 -7.20 0.02
CA TRP A 142 -3.54 -8.45 0.13
C TRP A 142 -2.69 -9.70 0.44
N GLY A 143 -1.42 -9.73 0.05
CA GLY A 143 -0.53 -10.86 0.34
C GLY A 143 -0.32 -11.09 1.84
N TRP A 144 -0.32 -10.03 2.64
CA TRP A 144 -0.17 -10.13 4.09
C TRP A 144 -1.33 -10.82 4.81
N PRO A 145 -2.60 -10.37 4.72
CA PRO A 145 -3.70 -11.05 5.40
C PRO A 145 -3.92 -12.48 4.88
N LEU A 146 -3.65 -12.75 3.59
CA LEU A 146 -3.72 -14.10 3.03
C LEU A 146 -2.66 -15.04 3.59
N SER A 147 -1.43 -14.55 3.81
CA SER A 147 -0.36 -15.35 4.44
C SER A 147 -0.54 -15.54 5.94
N GLN A 148 -1.31 -14.68 6.60
CA GLN A 148 -1.52 -14.79 8.04
C GLN A 148 -2.77 -15.61 8.42
N TYR A 149 -3.75 -15.69 7.52
CA TYR A 149 -5.00 -16.42 7.75
C TYR A 149 -4.73 -17.91 8.05
N PRO A 150 -5.34 -18.52 9.09
CA PRO A 150 -6.46 -18.04 9.90
C PRO A 150 -6.10 -17.26 11.17
N ASN A 151 -4.82 -16.97 11.39
CA ASN A 151 -4.32 -16.37 12.62
C ASN A 151 -4.24 -14.83 12.51
N ILE A 152 -4.75 -14.14 13.53
CA ILE A 152 -4.61 -12.67 13.62
C ILE A 152 -3.30 -12.28 14.32
N LEU A 153 -2.79 -13.14 15.20
CA LEU A 153 -1.46 -13.05 15.80
C LEU A 153 -0.86 -14.46 15.88
N PRO A 154 -0.04 -14.88 14.88
CA PRO A 154 0.57 -16.19 14.88
C PRO A 154 1.53 -16.40 16.07
N PRO A 155 1.67 -17.65 16.59
CA PRO A 155 0.86 -18.82 16.28
C PRO A 155 -0.41 -18.95 17.15
N ASP A 156 -0.51 -18.17 18.23
CA ASP A 156 -1.40 -18.48 19.35
C ASP A 156 -2.82 -17.90 19.26
N LEU A 157 -3.08 -16.98 18.33
CA LEU A 157 -4.34 -16.24 18.26
C LEU A 157 -5.04 -16.42 16.91
N ALA A 158 -5.99 -17.35 16.85
CA ALA A 158 -6.85 -17.54 15.68
C ALA A 158 -7.99 -16.52 15.65
N ILE A 159 -8.43 -16.13 14.44
CA ILE A 159 -9.56 -15.20 14.27
C ILE A 159 -10.84 -15.76 14.88
N ALA A 160 -11.05 -17.08 14.81
CA ALA A 160 -12.24 -17.75 15.34
C ALA A 160 -12.32 -17.69 16.87
N ASP A 161 -11.18 -17.75 17.55
CA ASP A 161 -11.12 -17.81 19.02
C ASP A 161 -11.33 -16.44 19.68
N VAL A 162 -11.06 -15.37 18.94
CA VAL A 162 -11.18 -13.97 19.43
C VAL A 162 -12.31 -13.22 18.70
N ALA A 163 -13.16 -13.95 17.98
CA ALA A 163 -14.30 -13.37 17.29
C ALA A 163 -15.27 -12.75 18.31
N ALA A 164 -15.75 -11.54 18.02
CA ALA A 164 -16.83 -10.93 18.77
C ALA A 164 -18.14 -11.75 18.59
N PRO A 165 -19.12 -11.63 19.51
CA PRO A 165 -20.42 -12.29 19.35
C PRO A 165 -21.06 -12.00 17.98
N ASP A 166 -21.75 -12.99 17.41
CA ASP A 166 -22.38 -12.91 16.08
C ASP A 166 -23.22 -11.66 15.85
N ALA A 167 -23.95 -11.22 16.87
CA ALA A 167 -24.77 -10.01 16.81
C ALA A 167 -23.90 -8.76 16.55
N THR A 168 -22.78 -8.62 17.27
CA THR A 168 -21.83 -7.52 17.09
C THR A 168 -21.18 -7.56 15.71
N LEU A 169 -20.79 -8.74 15.23
CA LEU A 169 -20.22 -8.90 13.89
C LEU A 169 -21.21 -8.51 12.79
N ARG A 170 -22.48 -8.94 12.88
CA ARG A 170 -23.52 -8.57 11.91
C ARG A 170 -23.76 -7.05 11.90
N LEU A 171 -23.81 -6.41 13.06
CA LEU A 171 -23.97 -4.97 13.17
C LEU A 171 -22.75 -4.22 12.60
N ALA A 172 -21.54 -4.68 12.90
CA ALA A 172 -20.31 -4.09 12.38
C ALA A 172 -20.22 -4.22 10.85
N LEU A 173 -20.57 -5.38 10.29
CA LEU A 173 -20.64 -5.59 8.84
C LEU A 173 -21.70 -4.70 8.20
N GLY A 174 -22.89 -4.59 8.81
CA GLY A 174 -23.94 -3.69 8.34
C GLY A 174 -23.50 -2.22 8.33
N ALA A 175 -22.83 -1.77 9.39
CA ALA A 175 -22.28 -0.42 9.48
C ALA A 175 -21.17 -0.17 8.44
N LEU A 176 -20.30 -1.16 8.19
CA LEU A 176 -19.25 -1.06 7.18
C LEU A 176 -19.84 -0.95 5.77
N VAL A 177 -20.85 -1.76 5.44
CA VAL A 177 -21.53 -1.70 4.15
C VAL A 177 -22.25 -0.37 3.96
N LEU A 178 -23.00 0.08 4.97
CA LEU A 178 -23.70 1.36 4.90
C LEU A 178 -22.71 2.53 4.79
N GLY A 179 -21.63 2.49 5.56
CA GLY A 179 -20.54 3.46 5.49
C GLY A 179 -19.89 3.49 4.10
N ALA A 180 -19.63 2.33 3.49
CA ALA A 180 -19.09 2.25 2.14
C ALA A 180 -20.04 2.85 1.09
N ILE A 181 -21.34 2.59 1.19
CA ILE A 181 -22.38 3.15 0.31
C ILE A 181 -22.42 4.67 0.38
N VAL A 182 -22.10 5.28 1.52
CA VAL A 182 -22.01 6.75 1.65
C VAL A 182 -20.65 7.27 1.19
N LEU A 183 -19.56 6.60 1.60
CA LEU A 183 -18.19 7.04 1.40
C LEU A 183 -17.80 7.05 -0.08
N PHE A 184 -18.07 5.97 -0.82
CA PHE A 184 -17.62 5.86 -2.22
C PHE A 184 -18.28 6.89 -3.14
N PRO A 185 -19.60 7.12 -3.11
CA PRO A 185 -20.23 8.19 -3.88
C PRO A 185 -19.74 9.58 -3.49
N SER A 186 -19.55 9.84 -2.19
CA SER A 186 -19.02 11.13 -1.72
C SER A 186 -17.63 11.40 -2.28
N LEU A 187 -16.71 10.42 -2.22
CA LEU A 187 -15.37 10.55 -2.81
C LEU A 187 -15.43 10.71 -4.33
N TYR A 188 -16.31 9.98 -5.01
CA TYR A 188 -16.50 10.12 -6.46
C TYR A 188 -16.97 11.54 -6.83
N LEU A 189 -17.97 12.08 -6.12
CA LEU A 189 -18.47 13.43 -6.34
C LEU A 189 -17.38 14.47 -6.04
N LEU A 190 -16.63 14.30 -4.95
CA LEU A 190 -15.50 15.14 -4.60
C LEU A 190 -14.48 15.20 -5.75
N PHE A 191 -13.97 14.05 -6.19
CA PHE A 191 -13.00 13.99 -7.29
C PHE A 191 -13.56 14.54 -8.60
N ARG A 192 -14.85 14.32 -8.90
CA ARG A 192 -15.51 14.83 -10.11
C ARG A 192 -15.65 16.36 -10.09
N VAL A 193 -16.00 16.95 -8.96
CA VAL A 193 -16.18 18.41 -8.81
C VAL A 193 -14.83 19.11 -8.90
N PHE A 194 -13.84 18.69 -8.10
CA PHE A 194 -12.53 19.33 -8.09
C PHE A 194 -11.84 19.26 -9.44
N LYS A 195 -11.97 18.13 -10.16
CA LYS A 195 -11.39 17.99 -11.49
C LYS A 195 -12.05 18.90 -12.55
N ARG A 196 -13.36 19.14 -12.44
CA ARG A 196 -14.08 20.07 -13.35
C ARG A 196 -13.71 21.53 -13.11
N THR A 197 -13.46 21.93 -11.86
CA THR A 197 -13.09 23.32 -11.55
C THR A 197 -11.71 23.69 -12.08
N SER A 198 -10.77 22.74 -12.11
CA SER A 198 -9.45 22.92 -12.75
C SER A 198 -9.58 23.28 -14.24
N ASP A 199 -10.42 22.55 -14.99
CA ASP A 199 -10.63 22.77 -16.43
C ASP A 199 -11.16 24.19 -16.73
N VAL A 200 -12.10 24.69 -15.92
CA VAL A 200 -12.72 26.03 -16.13
C VAL A 200 -11.74 27.17 -15.86
N ARG A 201 -10.86 27.02 -14.87
CA ARG A 201 -9.87 28.06 -14.52
C ARG A 201 -8.81 28.22 -15.60
N HIS A 202 -8.36 27.11 -16.21
CA HIS A 202 -7.44 27.17 -17.35
C HIS A 202 -8.05 27.86 -18.56
N GLN A 203 -9.32 27.59 -18.85
CA GLN A 203 -10.01 28.22 -19.97
C GLN A 203 -10.16 29.74 -19.80
N THR A 204 -10.41 30.21 -18.57
CA THR A 204 -10.57 31.64 -18.28
C THR A 204 -9.24 32.38 -18.40
N SER A 205 -8.12 31.79 -17.94
CA SER A 205 -6.79 32.42 -18.04
C SER A 205 -6.30 32.60 -19.48
N ASP A 206 -6.65 31.66 -20.37
CA ASP A 206 -6.23 31.70 -21.78
C ASP A 206 -7.00 32.77 -22.57
N ILE A 207 -8.28 32.97 -22.25
CA ILE A 207 -9.13 34.02 -22.87
C ILE A 207 -8.68 35.43 -22.45
N SER A 208 -8.14 35.58 -21.23
CA SER A 208 -7.70 36.88 -20.70
C SER A 208 -6.28 37.30 -21.10
N ARG A 209 -5.52 36.49 -21.86
CA ARG A 209 -4.24 36.92 -22.43
C ARG A 209 -4.50 37.84 -23.63
N PRO A 210 -4.22 39.16 -23.54
CA PRO A 210 -4.38 40.05 -24.69
C PRO A 210 -3.45 39.61 -25.82
N ALA A 211 -4.00 39.53 -27.03
CA ALA A 211 -3.31 39.20 -28.28
C ALA A 211 -2.39 40.36 -28.73
N SER A 212 -1.37 40.69 -27.93
CA SER A 212 -0.47 41.82 -28.22
C SER A 212 0.97 41.41 -28.56
N ASP A 213 1.20 40.19 -29.04
CA ASP A 213 2.49 39.77 -29.61
C ASP A 213 2.26 39.09 -30.97
N VAL A 214 1.98 39.90 -32.00
CA VAL A 214 2.21 39.58 -33.42
C VAL A 214 2.91 40.76 -34.06
#